data_AF-A0A934DPJ3-F1
#
_entry.id   AF-A0A934DPJ3-F1
#
_cell.length_a   1.000
_cell.length_b   1.000
_cell.length_c   1.000
_cell.angle_alpha   90.00
_cell.angle_beta   90.00
_cell.angle_gamma   90.00
#
_symmetry.space_group_name_H-M   'P 1'
#
loop_
_entity.id
_entity.type
_entity.pdbx_description
1 polymer ?
#
loop_
_entity_poly.entity_id
_entity_poly.type
_entity_poly.pdbx_seq_one_letter_code
_entity_poly.pdbx_strand_id
1 'polypeptide(L)'
;MNLAQLIFTVIKIAAILGFALGVGGALTWNDRRMSAMMQDRVGPNRAAFVLPSWLARIMFAGPAMLVAGALAAWTYFGKLPETPAGAHRATERIFVTAELSVLLLWIGLAVLTTWAVRRGPSNALEKWLAETVRDPRRIFYAGLAAHLLIPMGRVGLSGTETGAQLKSWLVTASPIALAAILAAGGILAGLKVPDGGFRLRMAGLLHTAADGLKMIFKEDFMPAEGDRLLHSIAPMIALLPPLVIMAVVPFGDVLCLQGGLSRISAIVPRSGLCMDPPSIPIPMQIADLDIGILFIFAIAGTGIIGAALAGWASDNKYSLLGGLRAASQMVSYEVTLGLTLVGSFMIFRTLRLDDMVRWQGENAWGIFVQPFAFILFFAAATAETKRIPFDLPEGESEIVGYFTEYSGMKFGMFFFAEYVEVVTSSALLVTLFLGGWNLPFLHRDGLTIAIGDATLLRYPMTHISVTLIQIAAFFGKVLLMCLVQATVRWTLPRFRYDQLMKLGWRVLLPLSLANIVVTGIALLLVDRAVSTTLDALRIAAEVSQALVALGIGVGIVALVLWLLRPIKREPAILSTSAEIADEQGGTRTSPMQA
;
A
#
# COMPACT_ATOMS: atom_id res chain seq x y z
N MET A 1 27.43 -5.08 15.41
CA MET A 1 26.41 -5.88 14.70
C MET A 1 26.95 -7.27 14.46
N ASN A 2 26.17 -8.31 14.76
CA ASN A 2 26.51 -9.69 14.33
C ASN A 2 26.10 -9.91 12.86
N LEU A 3 26.58 -10.99 12.23
CA LEU A 3 26.30 -11.30 10.81
C LEU A 3 24.79 -11.41 10.53
N ALA A 4 24.02 -12.00 11.44
CA ALA A 4 22.56 -12.13 11.31
C ALA A 4 21.87 -10.75 11.28
N GLN A 5 22.23 -9.84 12.19
CA GLN A 5 21.72 -8.46 12.22
C GLN A 5 22.08 -7.71 10.94
N LEU A 6 23.29 -7.91 10.40
CA LEU A 6 23.68 -7.32 9.11
C LEU A 6 22.82 -7.85 7.97
N ILE A 7 22.63 -9.16 7.88
CA ILE A 7 21.78 -9.78 6.86
C ILE A 7 20.34 -9.25 6.95
N PHE A 8 19.74 -9.22 8.15
CA PHE A 8 18.40 -8.67 8.33
C PHE A 8 18.34 -7.19 7.98
N THR A 9 19.37 -6.41 8.29
CA THR A 9 19.43 -4.98 7.92
C THR A 9 19.47 -4.80 6.42
N VAL A 10 20.29 -5.58 5.70
CA VAL A 10 20.34 -5.56 4.23
C VAL A 10 19.00 -5.98 3.62
N ILE A 11 18.35 -7.01 4.16
CA ILE A 11 17.01 -7.43 3.72
C ILE A 11 15.99 -6.31 3.93
N LYS A 12 15.99 -5.65 5.10
CA LYS A 12 15.09 -4.53 5.38
C LYS A 12 15.32 -3.35 4.43
N ILE A 13 16.59 -2.99 4.17
CA ILE A 13 16.95 -1.94 3.21
C ILE A 13 16.44 -2.30 1.82
N ALA A 14 16.71 -3.52 1.34
CA ALA A 14 16.26 -3.97 0.03
C ALA A 14 14.73 -3.98 -0.09
N ALA A 15 14.02 -4.41 0.97
CA ALA A 15 12.56 -4.42 1.00
C ALA A 15 11.98 -3.00 0.95
N ILE A 16 12.52 -2.06 1.72
CA ILE A 16 12.04 -0.68 1.78
C ILE A 16 12.36 0.08 0.49
N LEU A 17 13.58 -0.07 -0.05
CA LEU A 17 13.92 0.50 -1.35
C LEU A 17 13.05 -0.12 -2.46
N GLY A 18 12.91 -1.44 -2.49
CA GLY A 18 12.05 -2.13 -3.44
C GLY A 18 10.60 -1.66 -3.39
N PHE A 19 10.07 -1.43 -2.18
CA PHE A 19 8.74 -0.85 -1.99
C PHE A 19 8.67 0.59 -2.46
N ALA A 20 9.56 1.47 -2.00
CA ALA A 20 9.53 2.90 -2.33
C ALA A 20 9.67 3.14 -3.84
N LEU A 21 10.65 2.49 -4.48
CA LEU A 21 10.85 2.56 -5.92
C LEU A 21 9.68 1.88 -6.67
N GLY A 22 9.24 0.70 -6.22
CA GLY A 22 8.14 -0.03 -6.85
C GLY A 22 6.82 0.76 -6.84
N VAL A 23 6.48 1.38 -5.71
CA VAL A 23 5.29 2.23 -5.58
C VAL A 23 5.46 3.54 -6.34
N GLY A 24 6.64 4.17 -6.32
CA GLY A 24 6.91 5.33 -7.17
C GLY A 24 6.65 5.03 -8.65
N GLY A 25 7.12 3.88 -9.13
CA GLY A 25 6.81 3.38 -10.47
C GLY A 25 5.33 3.01 -10.70
N ALA A 26 4.61 2.55 -9.67
CA ALA A 26 3.18 2.31 -9.76
C ALA A 26 2.37 3.62 -9.81
N LEU A 27 2.85 4.69 -9.18
CA LEU A 27 2.21 6.00 -9.22
C LEU A 27 2.33 6.66 -10.59
N THR A 28 3.46 6.50 -11.30
CA THR A 28 3.57 6.95 -12.70
C THR A 28 2.56 6.23 -13.61
N TRP A 29 2.38 4.92 -13.38
CA TRP A 29 1.37 4.12 -14.06
C TRP A 29 -0.05 4.61 -13.72
N ASN A 30 -0.33 4.87 -12.44
CA ASN A 30 -1.62 5.35 -11.98
C ASN A 30 -1.98 6.70 -12.61
N ASP A 31 -1.04 7.65 -12.61
CA ASP A 31 -1.24 8.97 -13.21
C ASP A 31 -1.54 8.86 -14.71
N ARG A 32 -0.81 8.01 -15.43
CA ARG A 32 -1.07 7.75 -16.85
C ARG A 32 -2.40 7.07 -17.09
N ARG A 33 -2.77 6.11 -16.26
CA ARG A 33 -4.04 5.38 -16.39
C ARG A 33 -5.23 6.30 -16.14
N MET A 34 -5.20 7.08 -15.06
CA MET A 34 -6.28 8.00 -14.71
C MET A 34 -6.40 9.14 -15.71
N SER A 35 -5.27 9.75 -16.10
CA SER A 35 -5.27 10.77 -17.16
C SER A 35 -5.82 10.23 -18.48
N ALA A 36 -5.48 8.98 -18.83
CA ALA A 36 -6.00 8.35 -20.03
C ALA A 36 -7.52 8.09 -19.96
N MET A 37 -8.02 7.70 -18.78
CA MET A 37 -9.45 7.54 -18.55
C MET A 37 -10.21 8.88 -18.61
N MET A 38 -9.63 9.97 -18.10
CA MET A 38 -10.25 11.30 -18.10
C MET A 38 -10.24 11.95 -19.48
N GLN A 39 -9.17 11.76 -20.26
CA GLN A 39 -8.98 12.34 -21.59
C GLN A 39 -9.46 11.43 -22.73
N ASP A 40 -10.05 10.28 -22.38
CA ASP A 40 -10.45 9.22 -23.31
C ASP A 40 -9.40 8.89 -24.39
N ARG A 41 -8.17 8.59 -23.94
CA ARG A 41 -7.05 8.23 -24.81
C ARG A 41 -6.45 6.88 -24.48
N VAL A 42 -5.66 6.33 -25.40
CA VAL A 42 -4.96 5.05 -25.19
C VAL A 42 -4.01 5.16 -23.98
N GLY A 43 -4.37 4.45 -22.92
CA GLY A 43 -3.63 4.43 -21.65
C GLY A 43 -2.36 3.57 -21.66
N PRO A 44 -1.84 3.19 -20.49
CA PRO A 44 -0.57 2.45 -20.36
C PRO A 44 -0.63 1.02 -20.94
N ASN A 45 -1.81 0.52 -21.31
CA ASN A 45 -2.00 -0.80 -21.92
C ASN A 45 -1.40 -0.95 -23.33
N ARG A 46 -0.73 0.08 -23.88
CA ARG A 46 -0.02 0.02 -25.16
C ARG A 46 1.29 -0.76 -25.10
N ALA A 47 1.96 -0.77 -23.94
CA ALA A 47 3.17 -1.57 -23.75
C ALA A 47 2.80 -3.05 -23.59
N ALA A 48 3.34 -3.90 -24.46
CA ALA A 48 3.10 -5.34 -24.42
C ALA A 48 4.38 -6.11 -24.72
N PHE A 49 4.62 -7.18 -23.96
CA PHE A 49 5.62 -8.17 -24.29
C PHE A 49 4.95 -9.33 -25.01
N VAL A 50 5.48 -9.73 -26.17
CA VAL A 50 4.91 -10.85 -26.95
C VAL A 50 5.60 -12.13 -26.50
N LEU A 51 4.87 -12.98 -25.79
CA LEU A 51 5.35 -14.29 -25.36
C LEU A 51 5.01 -15.36 -26.40
N PRO A 52 5.93 -16.30 -26.69
CA PRO A 52 5.58 -17.54 -27.38
C PRO A 52 4.46 -18.26 -26.63
N SER A 53 3.49 -18.83 -27.35
CA SER A 53 2.31 -19.46 -26.74
C SER A 53 2.66 -20.60 -25.78
N TRP A 54 3.70 -21.40 -26.08
CA TRP A 54 4.17 -22.46 -25.19
C TRP A 54 4.65 -21.93 -23.83
N LEU A 55 5.38 -20.82 -23.83
CA LEU A 55 5.90 -20.20 -22.62
C LEU A 55 4.76 -19.57 -21.81
N ALA A 56 3.83 -18.88 -22.48
CA ALA A 56 2.64 -18.34 -21.83
C ALA A 56 1.79 -19.43 -21.16
N ARG A 57 1.60 -20.58 -21.82
CA ARG A 57 0.90 -21.75 -21.23
C ARG A 57 1.57 -22.23 -19.94
N ILE A 58 2.90 -22.34 -19.94
CA ILE A 58 3.67 -22.72 -18.74
C ILE A 58 3.56 -21.66 -17.66
N MET A 59 3.59 -20.37 -17.99
CA MET A 59 3.46 -19.30 -17.00
C MET A 59 2.10 -19.29 -16.30
N PHE A 60 1.01 -19.61 -17.01
CA PHE A 60 -0.33 -19.66 -16.43
C PHE A 60 -0.62 -20.97 -15.68
N ALA A 61 -0.17 -22.11 -16.21
CA ALA A 61 -0.43 -23.42 -15.59
C ALA A 61 0.60 -23.81 -14.52
N GLY A 62 1.88 -23.50 -14.77
CA GLY A 62 3.04 -23.97 -14.00
C GLY A 62 3.00 -23.61 -12.52
N PRO A 63 2.86 -22.33 -12.12
CA PRO A 63 2.81 -21.96 -10.70
C PRO A 63 1.67 -22.63 -9.95
N ALA A 64 0.47 -22.68 -10.55
CA ALA A 64 -0.69 -23.31 -9.94
C ALA A 64 -0.51 -24.84 -9.79
N MET A 65 0.08 -25.49 -10.79
CA MET A 65 0.43 -26.93 -10.72
C MET A 65 1.55 -27.23 -9.71
N LEU A 66 2.56 -26.36 -9.59
CA LEU A 66 3.62 -26.50 -8.59
C LEU A 66 3.07 -26.36 -7.17
N VAL A 67 2.23 -25.35 -6.93
CA VAL A 67 1.59 -25.15 -5.62
C VAL A 67 0.63 -26.31 -5.31
N ALA A 68 -0.17 -26.75 -6.29
CA ALA A 68 -1.02 -27.92 -6.15
C ALA A 68 -0.22 -29.18 -5.81
N GLY A 69 0.89 -29.42 -6.53
CA GLY A 69 1.79 -30.54 -6.28
C GLY A 69 2.45 -30.47 -4.91
N ALA A 70 2.89 -29.28 -4.49
CA ALA A 70 3.48 -29.06 -3.16
C ALA A 70 2.44 -29.29 -2.04
N LEU A 71 1.20 -28.84 -2.21
CA LEU A 71 0.11 -29.08 -1.25
C LEU A 71 -0.24 -30.57 -1.18
N ALA A 72 -0.37 -31.24 -2.32
CA ALA A 72 -0.63 -32.69 -2.38
C ALA A 72 0.51 -33.49 -1.74
N ALA A 73 1.77 -33.13 -2.04
CA ALA A 73 2.94 -33.76 -1.43
C ALA A 73 3.02 -33.49 0.08
N TRP A 74 2.75 -32.26 0.52
CA TRP A 74 2.67 -31.93 1.95
C TRP A 74 1.65 -32.83 2.64
N THR A 75 0.48 -33.05 2.05
CA THR A 75 -0.52 -33.95 2.65
C THR A 75 -0.14 -35.42 2.65
N TYR A 76 0.52 -35.88 1.59
CA TYR A 76 0.92 -37.28 1.48
C TYR A 76 2.09 -37.62 2.41
N PHE A 77 3.07 -36.72 2.54
CA PHE A 77 4.27 -36.93 3.36
C PHE A 77 4.15 -36.41 4.80
N GLY A 78 3.18 -35.54 5.08
CA GLY A 78 2.88 -35.03 6.42
C GLY A 78 2.11 -36.04 7.27
N LYS A 79 2.78 -37.12 7.70
CA LYS A 79 2.20 -38.11 8.63
C LYS A 79 1.59 -37.44 9.86
N LEU A 80 0.43 -37.94 10.30
CA LEU A 80 -0.23 -37.55 11.56
C LEU A 80 0.73 -37.79 12.74
N PRO A 81 0.93 -36.82 13.65
CA PRO A 81 1.84 -37.02 14.77
C PRO A 81 1.27 -38.06 15.76
N GLU A 82 2.15 -38.93 16.28
CA GLU A 82 1.80 -39.93 17.31
C GLU A 82 1.55 -39.31 18.71
N THR A 83 1.62 -37.98 18.84
CA THR A 83 1.47 -37.26 20.12
C THR A 83 0.21 -36.39 20.15
N PRO A 84 -0.47 -36.25 21.32
CA PRO A 84 -1.68 -35.43 21.47
C PRO A 84 -1.49 -33.95 21.06
N ALA A 85 -0.33 -33.37 21.35
CA ALA A 85 0.01 -32.00 20.95
C ALA A 85 0.17 -31.84 19.43
N GLY A 86 0.59 -32.90 18.74
CA GLY A 86 0.66 -32.91 17.28
C GLY A 86 -0.70 -33.11 16.61
N ALA A 87 -1.63 -33.84 17.24
CA ALA A 87 -3.01 -33.96 16.77
C ALA A 87 -3.76 -32.60 16.79
N HIS A 88 -3.52 -31.75 17.80
CA HIS A 88 -4.08 -30.41 17.84
C HIS A 88 -3.51 -29.49 16.74
N ARG A 89 -2.20 -29.55 16.47
CA ARG A 89 -1.60 -28.77 15.36
C ARG A 89 -2.05 -29.28 13.99
N ALA A 90 -2.28 -30.58 13.84
CA ALA A 90 -2.83 -31.15 12.62
C ALA A 90 -4.24 -30.60 12.36
N THR A 91 -5.13 -30.66 13.36
CA THR A 91 -6.52 -30.16 13.25
C THR A 91 -6.60 -28.66 12.92
N GLU A 92 -5.70 -27.83 13.44
CA GLU A 92 -5.62 -26.41 13.05
C GLU A 92 -5.18 -26.21 11.60
N ARG A 93 -4.16 -26.95 11.14
CA ARG A 93 -3.72 -26.89 9.74
C ARG A 93 -4.84 -27.27 8.77
N ILE A 94 -5.61 -28.30 9.12
CA ILE A 94 -6.73 -28.80 8.31
C ILE A 94 -7.82 -27.74 8.19
N PHE A 95 -8.10 -27.05 9.29
CA PHE A 95 -9.08 -25.98 9.28
C PHE A 95 -8.61 -24.84 8.38
N VAL A 96 -7.35 -24.41 8.52
CA VAL A 96 -6.76 -23.38 7.65
C VAL A 96 -6.77 -23.80 6.18
N THR A 97 -6.46 -25.06 5.85
CA THR A 97 -6.50 -25.54 4.46
C THR A 97 -7.92 -25.61 3.92
N ALA A 98 -8.90 -26.04 4.72
CA ALA A 98 -10.31 -26.05 4.32
C ALA A 98 -10.83 -24.63 4.06
N GLU A 99 -10.54 -23.69 4.96
CA GLU A 99 -10.87 -22.27 4.81
C GLU A 99 -10.21 -21.68 3.56
N LEU A 100 -8.91 -21.95 3.32
CA LEU A 100 -8.22 -21.52 2.10
C LEU A 100 -8.80 -22.13 0.82
N SER A 101 -9.24 -23.40 0.88
CA SER A 101 -9.87 -24.09 -0.25
C SER A 101 -11.18 -23.43 -0.63
N VAL A 102 -12.02 -23.15 0.37
CA VAL A 102 -13.29 -22.48 0.18
C VAL A 102 -13.05 -21.07 -0.35
N LEU A 103 -12.10 -20.33 0.25
CA LEU A 103 -11.70 -19.00 -0.20
C LEU A 103 -11.34 -18.97 -1.69
N LEU A 104 -10.40 -19.84 -2.10
CA LEU A 104 -9.92 -19.88 -3.48
C LEU A 104 -10.98 -20.39 -4.45
N LEU A 105 -11.84 -21.32 -4.03
CA LEU A 105 -12.95 -21.82 -4.83
C LEU A 105 -13.95 -20.71 -5.16
N TRP A 106 -14.50 -20.04 -4.14
CA TRP A 106 -15.55 -19.04 -4.38
C TRP A 106 -14.99 -17.77 -5.04
N ILE A 107 -13.75 -17.36 -4.72
CA ILE A 107 -13.07 -16.27 -5.45
C ILE A 107 -12.88 -16.65 -6.91
N GLY A 108 -12.40 -17.86 -7.20
CA GLY A 108 -12.22 -18.36 -8.55
C GLY A 108 -13.53 -18.37 -9.35
N LEU A 109 -14.60 -18.87 -8.75
CA LEU A 109 -15.94 -18.86 -9.34
C LEU A 109 -16.47 -17.43 -9.57
N ALA A 110 -16.28 -16.51 -8.62
CA ALA A 110 -16.69 -15.11 -8.76
C ALA A 110 -15.95 -14.42 -9.91
N VAL A 111 -14.62 -14.65 -10.03
CA VAL A 111 -13.81 -14.12 -11.13
C VAL A 111 -14.22 -14.73 -12.47
N LEU A 112 -14.40 -16.04 -12.54
CA LEU A 112 -14.84 -16.73 -13.77
C LEU A 112 -16.23 -16.25 -14.21
N THR A 113 -17.16 -16.10 -13.28
CA THR A 113 -18.51 -15.56 -13.57
C THR A 113 -18.40 -14.14 -14.10
N THR A 114 -17.58 -13.30 -13.45
CA THR A 114 -17.34 -11.92 -13.89
C THR A 114 -16.75 -11.90 -15.30
N TRP A 115 -15.80 -12.78 -15.59
CA TRP A 115 -15.16 -12.88 -16.90
C TRP A 115 -16.13 -13.37 -17.98
N ALA A 116 -16.91 -14.42 -17.71
CA ALA A 116 -17.89 -14.99 -18.64
C ALA A 116 -19.00 -13.98 -18.96
N VAL A 117 -19.48 -13.23 -17.97
CA VAL A 117 -20.47 -12.17 -18.17
C VAL A 117 -19.88 -10.98 -18.94
N ARG A 118 -18.61 -10.62 -18.71
CA ARG A 118 -17.95 -9.46 -19.36
C ARG A 118 -17.46 -9.71 -20.78
N ARG A 119 -16.96 -10.91 -21.08
CA ARG A 119 -16.34 -11.25 -22.38
C ARG A 119 -17.12 -12.26 -23.22
N GLY A 120 -18.18 -12.83 -22.65
CA GLY A 120 -18.90 -13.96 -23.24
C GLY A 120 -18.33 -15.30 -22.76
N PRO A 121 -19.17 -16.33 -22.61
CA PRO A 121 -18.74 -17.66 -22.20
C PRO A 121 -18.02 -18.39 -23.34
N SER A 122 -16.94 -19.10 -23.01
CA SER A 122 -16.14 -19.89 -23.96
C SER A 122 -16.36 -21.40 -23.83
N ASN A 123 -16.99 -21.86 -22.75
CA ASN A 123 -17.27 -23.26 -22.48
C ASN A 123 -18.61 -23.42 -21.73
N ALA A 124 -19.04 -24.67 -21.55
CA ALA A 124 -20.33 -24.98 -20.92
C ALA A 124 -20.42 -24.50 -19.45
N LEU A 125 -19.34 -24.56 -18.69
CA LEU A 125 -19.29 -24.08 -17.30
C LEU A 125 -19.51 -22.57 -17.23
N GLU A 126 -18.80 -21.80 -18.06
CA GLU A 126 -18.93 -20.35 -18.13
C GLU A 126 -20.29 -19.92 -18.64
N LYS A 127 -20.85 -20.68 -19.59
CA LYS A 127 -22.21 -20.47 -20.07
C LYS A 127 -23.20 -20.65 -18.92
N TRP A 128 -23.07 -21.75 -18.17
CA TRP A 128 -23.89 -21.99 -16.98
C TRP A 128 -23.71 -20.91 -15.91
N LEU A 129 -22.49 -20.46 -15.63
CA LEU A 129 -22.22 -19.37 -14.68
C LEU A 129 -22.83 -18.05 -15.14
N ALA A 130 -22.68 -17.70 -16.41
CA ALA A 130 -23.20 -16.45 -16.99
C ALA A 130 -24.74 -16.44 -17.02
N GLU A 131 -25.38 -17.57 -17.32
CA GLU A 131 -26.84 -17.71 -17.41
C GLU A 131 -27.51 -17.87 -16.05
N THR A 132 -26.97 -18.74 -15.18
CA THR A 132 -27.59 -19.15 -13.91
C THR A 132 -27.23 -18.22 -12.75
N VAL A 133 -25.94 -17.93 -12.57
CA VAL A 133 -25.47 -17.09 -11.45
C VAL A 133 -25.68 -15.62 -11.78
N ARG A 134 -25.24 -15.21 -12.98
CA ARG A 134 -25.33 -13.86 -13.59
C ARG A 134 -24.69 -12.71 -12.80
N ASP A 135 -24.92 -12.61 -11.49
CA ASP A 135 -24.30 -11.65 -10.58
C ASP A 135 -23.24 -12.34 -9.70
N PRO A 136 -21.94 -12.04 -9.90
CA PRO A 136 -20.83 -12.59 -9.10
C PRO A 136 -20.97 -12.36 -7.59
N ARG A 137 -21.73 -11.35 -7.15
CA ARG A 137 -21.92 -11.05 -5.71
C ARG A 137 -22.66 -12.16 -4.97
N ARG A 138 -23.49 -12.95 -5.66
CA ARG A 138 -24.15 -14.12 -5.06
C ARG A 138 -23.14 -15.16 -4.58
N ILE A 139 -22.07 -15.37 -5.35
CA ILE A 139 -20.97 -16.27 -5.00
C ILE A 139 -20.18 -15.71 -3.79
N PHE A 140 -19.97 -14.39 -3.74
CA PHE A 140 -19.33 -13.74 -2.60
C PHE A 140 -20.11 -13.96 -1.30
N TYR A 141 -21.43 -13.73 -1.30
CA TYR A 141 -22.26 -13.96 -0.11
C TYR A 141 -22.31 -15.44 0.29
N ALA A 142 -22.41 -16.35 -0.67
CA ALA A 142 -22.37 -17.79 -0.42
C ALA A 142 -21.01 -18.23 0.16
N GLY A 143 -19.91 -17.67 -0.35
CA GLY A 143 -18.56 -17.90 0.16
C GLY A 143 -18.39 -17.40 1.59
N LEU A 144 -18.87 -16.19 1.89
CA LEU A 144 -18.85 -15.64 3.25
C LEU A 144 -19.68 -16.48 4.23
N ALA A 145 -20.86 -16.95 3.81
CA ALA A 145 -21.67 -17.86 4.61
C ALA A 145 -20.94 -19.20 4.85
N ALA A 146 -20.26 -19.75 3.85
CA ALA A 146 -19.47 -20.96 3.99
C ALA A 146 -18.35 -20.80 5.03
N HIS A 147 -17.63 -19.67 5.02
CA HIS A 147 -16.60 -19.34 6.03
C HIS A 147 -17.15 -19.25 7.46
N LEU A 148 -18.45 -18.94 7.65
CA LEU A 148 -19.08 -18.93 8.97
C LEU A 148 -19.56 -20.31 9.42
N LEU A 149 -19.99 -21.16 8.47
CA LEU A 149 -20.54 -22.49 8.74
C LEU A 149 -19.46 -23.54 9.09
N ILE A 150 -18.28 -23.44 8.48
CA ILE A 150 -17.15 -24.37 8.72
C ILE A 150 -16.69 -24.36 10.20
N PRO A 151 -16.47 -23.20 10.86
CA PRO A 151 -16.16 -23.17 12.29
C PRO A 151 -17.35 -23.56 13.17
N MET A 152 -18.60 -23.26 12.79
CA MET A 152 -19.78 -23.69 13.55
C MET A 152 -19.93 -25.23 13.55
N GLY A 153 -19.62 -25.89 12.43
CA GLY A 153 -19.58 -27.36 12.34
C GLY A 153 -18.55 -28.02 13.27
N ARG A 154 -17.49 -27.30 13.66
CA ARG A 154 -16.49 -27.77 14.64
C ARG A 154 -17.08 -27.96 16.04
N VAL A 155 -18.02 -27.10 16.42
CA VAL A 155 -18.66 -27.08 17.75
C VAL A 155 -19.77 -28.13 17.82
N GLY A 156 -20.54 -28.32 16.74
CA GLY A 156 -21.65 -29.29 16.72
C GLY A 156 -21.25 -30.77 16.64
N LEU A 157 -20.01 -31.08 16.25
CA LEU A 157 -19.52 -32.45 16.00
C LEU A 157 -18.34 -32.85 16.91
N SER A 158 -18.06 -32.08 17.97
CA SER A 158 -17.04 -32.44 18.94
C SER A 158 -17.56 -33.54 19.87
N GLY A 159 -16.95 -34.73 19.84
CA GLY A 159 -17.24 -35.82 20.79
C GLY A 159 -18.03 -37.01 20.23
N THR A 160 -18.42 -36.99 18.95
CA THR A 160 -19.10 -38.12 18.29
C THR A 160 -18.14 -38.90 17.37
N GLU A 161 -18.34 -40.21 17.21
CA GLU A 161 -17.58 -41.03 16.23
C GLU A 161 -17.76 -40.53 14.80
N THR A 162 -18.96 -40.06 14.45
CA THR A 162 -19.26 -39.40 13.18
C THR A 162 -18.45 -38.12 12.99
N GLY A 163 -18.25 -37.34 14.05
CA GLY A 163 -17.39 -36.16 14.04
C GLY A 163 -15.91 -36.50 13.86
N ALA A 164 -15.45 -37.64 14.38
CA ALA A 164 -14.08 -38.13 14.18
C ALA A 164 -13.84 -38.62 12.74
N GLN A 165 -14.79 -39.35 12.15
CA GLN A 165 -14.74 -39.75 10.74
C GLN A 165 -14.84 -38.56 9.78
N LEU A 166 -15.70 -37.58 10.08
CA LEU A 166 -15.81 -36.38 9.26
C LEU A 166 -14.52 -35.55 9.33
N LYS A 167 -13.90 -35.45 10.51
CA LYS A 167 -12.58 -34.83 10.67
C LYS A 167 -11.53 -35.56 9.83
N SER A 168 -11.45 -36.89 9.89
CA SER A 168 -10.47 -37.67 9.11
C SER A 168 -10.65 -37.51 7.59
N TRP A 169 -11.90 -37.46 7.12
CA TRP A 169 -12.21 -37.15 5.71
C TRP A 169 -11.82 -35.71 5.32
N LEU A 170 -12.10 -34.72 6.16
CA LEU A 170 -11.72 -33.33 5.90
C LEU A 170 -10.20 -33.14 5.90
N VAL A 171 -9.46 -33.95 6.66
CA VAL A 171 -7.98 -33.95 6.70
C VAL A 171 -7.39 -34.29 5.34
N THR A 172 -7.93 -35.33 4.68
CA THR A 172 -7.40 -35.83 3.41
C THR A 172 -8.02 -35.11 2.23
N ALA A 173 -9.32 -34.84 2.26
CA ALA A 173 -10.05 -34.28 1.13
C ALA A 173 -9.78 -32.78 0.93
N SER A 174 -9.63 -31.97 1.98
CA SER A 174 -9.55 -30.50 1.81
C SER A 174 -8.30 -30.04 1.04
N PRO A 175 -7.07 -30.55 1.31
CA PRO A 175 -5.90 -30.07 0.59
C PRO A 175 -5.78 -30.69 -0.81
N ILE A 176 -6.30 -31.90 -1.00
CA ILE A 176 -6.43 -32.53 -2.32
C ILE A 176 -7.42 -31.72 -3.17
N ALA A 177 -8.55 -31.31 -2.60
CA ALA A 177 -9.50 -30.43 -3.27
C ALA A 177 -8.86 -29.09 -3.63
N LEU A 178 -8.09 -28.48 -2.72
CA LEU A 178 -7.35 -27.25 -2.99
C LEU A 178 -6.36 -27.41 -4.15
N ALA A 179 -5.56 -28.49 -4.10
CA ALA A 179 -4.60 -28.82 -5.15
C ALA A 179 -5.32 -29.04 -6.50
N ALA A 180 -6.44 -29.76 -6.51
CA ALA A 180 -7.22 -30.00 -7.70
C ALA A 180 -7.81 -28.71 -8.29
N ILE A 181 -8.35 -27.81 -7.45
CA ILE A 181 -8.88 -26.52 -7.88
C ILE A 181 -7.78 -25.65 -8.50
N LEU A 182 -6.62 -25.57 -7.84
CA LEU A 182 -5.46 -24.83 -8.35
C LEU A 182 -4.95 -25.40 -9.67
N ALA A 183 -4.78 -26.72 -9.76
CA ALA A 183 -4.34 -27.39 -10.96
C ALA A 183 -5.33 -27.20 -12.12
N ALA A 184 -6.63 -27.40 -11.88
CA ALA A 184 -7.68 -27.20 -12.88
C ALA A 184 -7.73 -25.74 -13.36
N GLY A 185 -7.64 -24.77 -12.44
CA GLY A 185 -7.59 -23.35 -12.77
C GLY A 185 -6.37 -22.98 -13.64
N GLY A 186 -5.20 -23.50 -13.29
CA GLY A 186 -3.97 -23.31 -14.06
C GLY A 186 -4.05 -23.91 -15.46
N ILE A 187 -4.56 -25.14 -15.59
CA ILE A 187 -4.73 -25.83 -16.88
C ILE A 187 -5.73 -25.07 -17.76
N LEU A 188 -6.89 -24.69 -17.22
CA LEU A 188 -7.90 -23.92 -17.95
C LEU A 188 -7.34 -22.57 -18.43
N ALA A 189 -6.55 -21.89 -17.60
CA ALA A 189 -5.88 -20.66 -17.98
C ALA A 189 -4.86 -20.88 -19.11
N GLY A 190 -4.08 -21.96 -19.06
CA GLY A 190 -3.16 -22.37 -20.12
C GLY A 190 -3.86 -22.67 -21.44
N LEU A 191 -4.97 -23.43 -21.42
CA LEU A 191 -5.73 -23.78 -22.62
C LEU A 191 -6.33 -22.56 -23.33
N LYS A 192 -6.59 -21.47 -22.60
CA LYS A 192 -7.08 -20.21 -23.17
C LYS A 192 -6.01 -19.35 -23.86
N VAL A 193 -4.74 -19.75 -23.81
CA VAL A 193 -3.65 -19.03 -24.49
C VAL A 193 -3.76 -19.26 -26.01
N PRO A 194 -3.94 -18.19 -26.82
CA PRO A 194 -4.05 -18.28 -28.27
C PRO A 194 -2.79 -18.85 -28.92
N ASP A 195 -2.96 -19.55 -30.04
CA ASP A 195 -1.85 -19.96 -30.90
C ASP A 195 -1.32 -18.75 -31.70
N GLY A 196 0.00 -18.63 -31.85
CA GLY A 196 0.64 -17.51 -32.59
C GLY A 196 1.20 -16.36 -31.73
N GLY A 197 1.19 -16.50 -30.40
CA GLY A 197 1.81 -15.57 -29.46
C GLY A 197 0.83 -14.83 -28.55
N PHE A 198 1.18 -14.69 -27.27
CA PHE A 198 0.38 -14.02 -26.26
C PHE A 198 0.93 -12.63 -25.95
N ARG A 199 0.12 -11.59 -26.20
CA ARG A 199 0.49 -10.20 -25.85
C ARG A 199 0.23 -9.95 -24.36
N LEU A 200 1.26 -10.12 -23.55
CA LEU A 200 1.21 -9.82 -22.11
C LEU A 200 1.27 -8.30 -21.91
N ARG A 201 0.16 -7.71 -21.42
CA ARG A 201 0.06 -6.26 -21.16
C ARG A 201 0.14 -5.89 -19.66
N MET A 202 -0.06 -6.85 -18.74
CA MET A 202 -0.06 -6.66 -17.27
C MET A 202 -0.80 -5.39 -16.79
N ALA A 203 -2.00 -5.12 -17.31
CA ALA A 203 -2.77 -3.90 -17.02
C ALA A 203 -2.00 -2.58 -17.22
N GLY A 204 -0.96 -2.58 -18.07
CA GLY A 204 -0.12 -1.43 -18.39
C GLY A 204 1.09 -1.27 -17.47
N LEU A 205 1.33 -2.15 -16.49
CA LEU A 205 2.48 -2.06 -15.59
C LEU A 205 3.84 -2.15 -16.31
N LEU A 206 3.88 -2.79 -17.48
CA LEU A 206 5.06 -2.81 -18.35
C LEU A 206 5.48 -1.42 -18.85
N HIS A 207 4.55 -0.47 -18.83
CA HIS A 207 4.80 0.89 -19.30
C HIS A 207 5.88 1.58 -18.46
N THR A 208 5.83 1.47 -17.14
CA THR A 208 6.82 2.06 -16.24
C THR A 208 8.22 1.48 -16.49
N ALA A 209 8.32 0.17 -16.72
CA ALA A 209 9.59 -0.47 -17.05
C ALA A 209 10.13 0.03 -18.41
N ALA A 210 9.26 0.20 -19.40
CA ALA A 210 9.63 0.75 -20.71
C ALA A 210 10.12 2.21 -20.61
N ASP A 211 9.50 3.04 -19.77
CA ASP A 211 9.98 4.40 -19.53
C ASP A 211 11.37 4.39 -18.87
N GLY A 212 11.58 3.57 -17.85
CA GLY A 212 12.89 3.43 -17.21
C GLY A 212 13.97 2.99 -18.19
N LEU A 213 13.67 1.96 -18.98
CA LEU A 213 14.57 1.47 -20.04
C LEU A 213 14.88 2.57 -21.06
N LYS A 214 13.87 3.32 -21.50
CA LYS A 214 14.03 4.46 -22.39
C LYS A 214 14.96 5.52 -21.79
N MET A 215 14.81 5.86 -20.52
CA MET A 215 15.66 6.89 -19.88
C MET A 215 17.13 6.47 -19.80
N ILE A 216 17.42 5.16 -19.64
CA ILE A 216 18.80 4.64 -19.62
C ILE A 216 19.47 4.72 -21.00
N PHE A 217 18.74 4.39 -22.07
CA PHE A 217 19.28 4.39 -23.43
C PHE A 217 19.19 5.73 -24.16
N LYS A 218 18.46 6.70 -23.58
CA LYS A 218 18.34 8.03 -24.16
C LYS A 218 19.65 8.80 -23.95
N GLU A 219 20.01 9.59 -24.96
CA GLU A 219 21.18 10.46 -24.94
C GLU A 219 21.18 11.40 -23.72
N ASP A 220 22.30 11.40 -23.00
CA ASP A 220 22.56 12.29 -21.88
C ASP A 220 23.14 13.61 -22.41
N PHE A 221 22.26 14.59 -22.60
CA PHE A 221 22.60 15.94 -23.03
C PHE A 221 23.02 16.80 -21.83
N MET A 222 23.95 17.73 -22.06
CA MET A 222 24.37 18.74 -21.08
C MET A 222 24.69 20.05 -21.80
N PRO A 223 24.25 21.21 -21.27
CA PRO A 223 24.58 22.51 -21.82
C PRO A 223 26.10 22.75 -21.88
N ALA A 224 26.57 23.47 -22.91
CA ALA A 224 27.99 23.73 -23.11
C ALA A 224 28.58 24.64 -22.01
N GLU A 225 27.81 25.61 -21.54
CA GLU A 225 28.22 26.59 -20.52
C GLU A 225 27.86 26.15 -19.09
N GLY A 226 27.11 25.06 -18.93
CA GLY A 226 26.69 24.52 -17.64
C GLY A 226 27.81 23.84 -16.85
N ASP A 227 27.73 23.90 -15.51
CA ASP A 227 28.69 23.24 -14.62
C ASP A 227 28.47 21.72 -14.64
N ARG A 228 29.46 20.97 -15.14
CA ARG A 228 29.36 19.51 -15.33
C ARG A 228 29.19 18.72 -14.04
N LEU A 229 29.86 19.16 -12.97
CA LEU A 229 29.86 18.47 -11.68
C LEU A 229 28.51 18.67 -11.00
N LEU A 230 28.08 19.93 -10.88
CA LEU A 230 26.82 20.28 -10.24
C LEU A 230 25.63 19.73 -11.04
N HIS A 231 25.69 19.79 -12.37
CA HIS A 231 24.65 19.24 -13.22
C HIS A 231 24.50 17.73 -13.02
N SER A 232 25.60 17.00 -12.84
CA SER A 232 25.56 15.55 -12.63
C SER A 232 25.11 15.13 -11.23
N ILE A 233 25.43 15.92 -10.20
CA ILE A 233 25.14 15.60 -8.80
C ILE A 233 23.74 16.06 -8.37
N ALA A 234 23.20 17.15 -8.94
CA ALA A 234 21.90 17.69 -8.53
C ALA A 234 20.74 16.68 -8.50
N PRO A 235 20.55 15.79 -9.52
CA PRO A 235 19.52 14.75 -9.46
C PRO A 235 19.74 13.73 -8.34
N MET A 236 21.00 13.46 -7.98
CA MET A 236 21.33 12.54 -6.89
C MET A 236 20.96 13.15 -5.54
N ILE A 237 21.26 14.43 -5.33
CA ILE A 237 20.89 15.18 -4.13
C ILE A 237 19.37 15.30 -4.00
N ALA A 238 18.61 15.37 -5.10
CA ALA A 238 17.16 15.36 -5.05
C ALA A 238 16.57 13.98 -4.71
N LEU A 239 17.16 12.88 -5.21
CA LEU A 239 16.63 11.53 -5.03
C LEU A 239 17.02 10.87 -3.68
N LEU A 240 18.21 11.14 -3.16
CA LEU A 240 18.71 10.48 -1.95
C LEU A 240 17.87 10.77 -0.70
N PRO A 241 17.46 12.03 -0.40
CA PRO A 241 16.74 12.36 0.82
C PRO A 241 15.47 11.55 1.07
N PRO A 242 14.51 11.45 0.12
CA PRO A 242 13.29 10.69 0.37
C PRO A 242 13.55 9.19 0.56
N LEU A 243 14.62 8.63 -0.02
CA LEU A 243 15.04 7.24 0.20
C LEU A 243 15.67 7.02 1.58
N VAL A 244 16.51 7.96 2.04
CA VAL A 244 17.17 7.88 3.34
C VAL A 244 16.18 8.08 4.49
N ILE A 245 15.21 8.97 4.33
CA ILE A 245 14.13 9.20 5.31
C ILE A 245 13.38 7.90 5.64
N MET A 246 13.14 7.05 4.63
CA MET A 246 12.46 5.76 4.83
C MET A 246 13.23 4.79 5.73
N ALA A 247 14.53 4.99 5.97
CA ALA A 247 15.31 4.15 6.88
C ALA A 247 14.86 4.26 8.34
N VAL A 248 14.34 5.43 8.74
CA VAL A 248 13.92 5.69 10.12
C VAL A 248 12.45 5.35 10.33
N VAL A 249 11.67 5.15 9.25
CA VAL A 249 10.23 4.86 9.36
C VAL A 249 10.01 3.39 9.80
N PRO A 250 9.30 3.14 10.92
CA PRO A 250 8.96 1.80 11.36
C PRO A 250 7.81 1.25 10.53
N PHE A 251 7.95 0.01 10.03
CA PHE A 251 6.95 -0.65 9.19
C PHE A 251 6.35 -1.91 9.83
N GLY A 252 6.77 -2.28 11.04
CA GLY A 252 6.18 -3.36 11.83
C GLY A 252 6.65 -3.32 13.29
N ASP A 253 6.07 -4.16 14.14
CA ASP A 253 6.58 -4.38 15.49
C ASP A 253 7.88 -5.22 15.48
N VAL A 254 8.52 -5.37 16.64
CA VAL A 254 9.71 -6.19 16.82
C VAL A 254 9.37 -7.67 16.63
N LEU A 255 10.03 -8.32 15.69
CA LEU A 255 9.95 -9.77 15.51
C LEU A 255 10.85 -10.48 16.51
N CYS A 256 10.24 -11.23 17.44
CA CYS A 256 10.98 -12.08 18.37
C CYS A 256 11.21 -13.48 17.78
N LEU A 257 12.47 -13.87 17.54
CA LEU A 257 12.83 -15.23 17.16
C LEU A 257 13.33 -16.01 18.38
N GLN A 258 12.53 -16.95 18.89
CA GLN A 258 12.91 -17.86 19.99
C GLN A 258 13.71 -19.07 19.47
N GLY A 259 14.99 -19.20 19.81
CA GLY A 259 15.76 -20.44 19.55
C GLY A 259 15.98 -20.80 18.07
N GLY A 260 15.84 -19.85 17.13
CA GLY A 260 16.09 -20.04 15.69
C GLY A 260 14.82 -20.09 14.81
N LEU A 261 14.98 -20.45 13.53
CA LEU A 261 13.89 -20.48 12.54
C LEU A 261 12.81 -21.56 12.83
N SER A 262 13.08 -22.52 13.71
CA SER A 262 12.18 -23.65 14.00
C SER A 262 11.01 -23.31 14.94
N ARG A 263 11.04 -22.16 15.63
CA ARG A 263 9.94 -21.69 16.51
C ARG A 263 9.35 -20.34 16.10
N ILE A 264 9.45 -19.98 14.82
CA ILE A 264 8.88 -18.74 14.26
C ILE A 264 7.36 -18.63 14.51
N SER A 265 6.66 -19.77 14.65
CA SER A 265 5.21 -19.80 14.87
C SER A 265 4.78 -19.76 16.34
N ALA A 266 5.67 -19.42 17.28
CA ALA A 266 5.30 -19.26 18.68
C ALA A 266 4.37 -18.04 18.90
N ILE A 267 3.50 -18.14 19.90
CA ILE A 267 2.69 -17.02 20.39
C ILE A 267 3.55 -16.32 21.46
N VAL A 268 3.71 -15.01 21.33
CA VAL A 268 4.50 -14.19 22.26
C VAL A 268 3.53 -13.38 23.13
N PRO A 269 3.81 -13.21 24.44
CA PRO A 269 2.96 -12.39 25.31
C PRO A 269 2.81 -10.94 24.83
N ARG A 270 1.67 -10.33 25.15
CA ARG A 270 1.38 -8.92 24.84
C ARG A 270 2.41 -7.96 25.45
N SER A 271 2.75 -8.18 26.72
CA SER A 271 3.72 -7.39 27.48
C SER A 271 5.05 -8.13 27.61
N GLY A 272 6.16 -7.40 27.45
CA GLY A 272 7.51 -7.96 27.54
C GLY A 272 8.11 -8.23 26.17
N LEU A 273 9.02 -7.34 25.74
CA LEU A 273 9.79 -7.49 24.51
C LEU A 273 10.69 -8.72 24.62
N CYS A 274 10.39 -9.77 23.86
CA CYS A 274 11.26 -10.93 23.67
C CYS A 274 11.94 -11.38 24.98
N MET A 275 11.15 -11.67 26.02
CA MET A 275 11.68 -11.92 27.37
C MET A 275 12.24 -13.33 27.56
N ASP A 276 11.87 -14.30 26.72
CA ASP A 276 12.26 -15.71 26.87
C ASP A 276 13.59 -16.01 26.14
N PRO A 277 14.71 -16.21 26.86
CA PRO A 277 15.99 -16.49 26.21
C PRO A 277 16.04 -17.93 25.68
N PRO A 278 16.66 -18.19 24.51
CA PRO A 278 17.34 -17.24 23.64
C PRO A 278 16.38 -16.63 22.61
N SER A 279 15.99 -15.38 22.80
CA SER A 279 15.20 -14.62 21.83
C SER A 279 16.02 -13.51 21.18
N ILE A 280 16.01 -13.46 19.85
CA ILE A 280 16.65 -12.39 19.09
C ILE A 280 15.57 -11.38 18.69
N PRO A 281 15.57 -10.15 19.24
CA PRO A 281 14.66 -9.10 18.80
C PRO A 281 15.14 -8.53 17.45
N ILE A 282 14.26 -8.53 16.46
CA ILE A 282 14.50 -7.92 15.15
C ILE A 282 13.48 -6.79 14.97
N PRO A 283 13.87 -5.52 15.19
CA PRO A 283 12.96 -4.40 14.93
C PRO A 283 12.69 -4.29 13.43
N MET A 284 11.41 -4.11 13.07
CA MET A 284 10.95 -3.87 11.70
C MET A 284 11.04 -2.37 11.36
N GLN A 285 12.26 -1.87 11.53
CA GLN A 285 12.74 -0.52 11.25
C GLN A 285 14.22 -0.65 10.90
N ILE A 286 14.73 0.10 9.92
CA ILE A 286 16.14 -0.05 9.50
C ILE A 286 17.06 0.59 10.53
N ALA A 287 16.81 1.85 10.85
CA ALA A 287 17.55 2.62 11.86
C ALA A 287 16.58 3.16 12.90
N ASP A 288 16.72 2.70 14.13
CA ASP A 288 16.00 3.24 15.28
C ASP A 288 16.82 4.36 15.92
N LEU A 289 16.33 5.60 15.83
CA LEU A 289 17.03 6.80 16.26
C LEU A 289 16.20 7.55 17.32
N ASP A 290 16.87 7.96 18.41
CA ASP A 290 16.27 8.77 19.48
C ASP A 290 15.70 10.10 18.96
N ILE A 291 16.37 10.66 17.95
CA ILE A 291 16.04 11.93 17.31
C ILE A 291 15.37 11.73 15.93
N GLY A 292 14.57 10.67 15.77
CA GLY A 292 14.04 10.24 14.48
C GLY A 292 13.36 11.35 13.66
N ILE A 293 12.50 12.17 14.28
CA ILE A 293 11.85 13.29 13.60
C ILE A 293 12.86 14.38 13.17
N LEU A 294 13.82 14.72 14.02
CA LEU A 294 14.82 15.74 13.70
C LEU A 294 15.71 15.30 12.54
N PHE A 295 16.04 14.00 12.50
CA PHE A 295 16.75 13.41 11.37
C PHE A 295 15.96 13.55 10.06
N ILE A 296 14.63 13.33 10.09
CA ILE A 296 13.78 13.47 8.90
C ILE A 296 13.85 14.89 8.35
N PHE A 297 13.67 15.91 9.19
CA PHE A 297 13.74 17.31 8.75
C PHE A 297 15.15 17.69 8.28
N ALA A 298 16.19 17.26 8.99
CA ALA A 298 17.57 17.53 8.58
C ALA A 298 17.91 16.96 7.20
N ILE A 299 17.40 15.76 6.88
CA ILE A 299 17.61 15.14 5.57
C ILE A 299 16.68 15.75 4.51
N ALA A 300 15.40 15.99 4.83
CA ALA A 300 14.43 16.57 3.90
C ALA A 300 14.92 17.91 3.31
N GLY A 301 15.43 18.81 4.16
CA GLY A 301 15.96 20.11 3.74
C GLY A 301 17.13 20.05 2.75
N THR A 302 17.85 18.92 2.67
CA THR A 302 18.91 18.75 1.65
C THR A 302 18.34 18.58 0.23
N GLY A 303 17.10 18.13 0.09
CA GLY A 303 16.42 18.01 -1.22
C GLY A 303 16.22 19.37 -1.89
N ILE A 304 16.08 20.44 -1.11
CA ILE A 304 15.95 21.83 -1.58
C ILE A 304 17.18 22.26 -2.37
N ILE A 305 18.37 21.87 -1.88
CA ILE A 305 19.65 22.14 -2.53
C ILE A 305 19.70 21.47 -3.90
N GLY A 306 19.14 20.27 -4.03
CA GLY A 306 19.07 19.55 -5.30
C GLY A 306 18.35 20.34 -6.40
N ALA A 307 17.17 20.90 -6.12
CA ALA A 307 16.43 21.68 -7.12
C ALA A 307 17.09 23.04 -7.42
N ALA A 308 17.66 23.70 -6.40
CA ALA A 308 18.37 24.97 -6.58
C ALA A 308 19.64 24.79 -7.44
N LEU A 309 20.43 23.75 -7.15
CA LEU A 309 21.63 23.40 -7.93
C LEU A 309 21.28 23.02 -9.36
N ALA A 310 20.16 22.34 -9.58
CA ALA A 310 19.72 21.97 -10.93
C ALA A 310 19.51 23.21 -11.81
N GLY A 311 18.74 24.19 -11.32
CA GLY A 311 18.50 25.42 -12.05
C GLY A 311 19.76 26.25 -12.28
N TRP A 312 20.68 26.28 -11.30
CA TRP A 312 21.97 26.99 -11.41
C TRP A 312 22.93 26.32 -12.40
N ALA A 313 23.07 24.99 -12.32
CA ALA A 313 24.04 24.24 -13.12
C ALA A 313 23.68 24.16 -14.61
N SER A 314 22.40 24.39 -14.95
CA SER A 314 21.91 24.42 -16.33
C SER A 314 22.33 25.66 -17.13
N ASP A 315 22.88 26.70 -16.49
CA ASP A 315 23.26 27.98 -17.10
C ASP A 315 22.20 28.58 -18.05
N ASN A 316 20.93 28.43 -17.67
CA ASN A 316 19.77 28.95 -18.39
C ASN A 316 18.97 29.85 -17.46
N LYS A 317 18.69 31.09 -17.89
CA LYS A 317 17.92 32.09 -17.12
C LYS A 317 16.55 31.56 -16.67
N TYR A 318 15.88 30.78 -17.53
CA TYR A 318 14.57 30.21 -17.20
C TYR A 318 14.67 29.10 -16.17
N SER A 319 15.62 28.17 -16.34
CA SER A 319 15.87 27.09 -15.37
C SER A 319 16.30 27.62 -14.01
N LEU A 320 17.10 28.70 -13.99
CA LEU A 320 17.51 29.38 -12.75
C LEU A 320 16.31 29.99 -12.02
N LEU A 321 15.42 30.70 -12.74
CA LEU A 321 14.19 31.24 -12.16
C LEU A 321 13.26 30.12 -11.67
N GLY A 322 13.15 29.01 -12.43
CA GLY A 322 12.41 27.81 -12.02
C GLY A 322 12.98 27.19 -10.75
N GLY A 323 14.31 27.06 -10.64
CA GLY A 323 15.00 26.52 -9.47
C GLY A 323 14.83 27.40 -8.23
N LEU A 324 14.90 28.73 -8.36
CA LEU A 324 14.66 29.67 -7.26
C LEU A 324 13.21 29.62 -6.75
N ARG A 325 12.25 29.48 -7.67
CA ARG A 325 10.83 29.28 -7.32
C ARG A 325 10.61 27.95 -6.60
N ALA A 326 11.25 26.88 -7.07
CA ALA A 326 11.20 25.58 -6.42
C ALA A 326 11.77 25.62 -5.01
N ALA A 327 12.96 26.19 -4.85
CA ALA A 327 13.64 26.34 -3.56
C ALA A 327 12.81 27.15 -2.57
N SER A 328 12.29 28.30 -2.98
CA SER A 328 11.46 29.16 -2.11
C SER A 328 10.14 28.49 -1.70
N GLN A 329 9.51 27.73 -2.59
CA GLN A 329 8.34 26.91 -2.24
C GLN A 329 8.71 25.89 -1.17
N MET A 330 9.72 25.05 -1.42
CA MET A 330 10.08 23.97 -0.51
C MET A 330 10.43 24.49 0.90
N VAL A 331 11.25 25.54 0.98
CA VAL A 331 11.61 26.16 2.27
C VAL A 331 10.38 26.64 3.04
N SER A 332 9.41 27.24 2.34
CA SER A 332 8.20 27.79 2.96
C SER A 332 7.32 26.69 3.58
N TYR A 333 7.23 25.53 2.91
CA TYR A 333 6.40 24.42 3.34
C TYR A 333 7.11 23.48 4.33
N GLU A 334 8.44 23.39 4.30
CA GLU A 334 9.23 22.65 5.29
C GLU A 334 9.09 23.22 6.70
N VAL A 335 9.20 24.55 6.85
CA VAL A 335 8.98 25.22 8.15
C VAL A 335 7.58 24.93 8.69
N THR A 336 6.58 24.96 7.81
CA THR A 336 5.19 24.67 8.16
C THR A 336 5.04 23.22 8.61
N LEU A 337 5.62 22.25 7.89
CA LEU A 337 5.62 20.83 8.27
C LEU A 337 6.19 20.62 9.67
N GLY A 338 7.35 21.23 9.97
CA GLY A 338 7.96 21.18 11.29
C GLY A 338 7.04 21.66 12.41
N LEU A 339 6.48 22.86 12.26
CA LEU A 339 5.62 23.47 13.27
C LEU A 339 4.32 22.70 13.49
N THR A 340 3.73 22.11 12.45
CA THR A 340 2.49 21.33 12.60
C THR A 340 2.66 20.11 13.51
N LEU A 341 3.86 19.53 13.59
CA LEU A 341 4.13 18.34 14.42
C LEU A 341 4.44 18.65 15.88
N VAL A 342 4.73 19.91 16.24
CA VAL A 342 5.09 20.28 17.62
C VAL A 342 3.99 19.90 18.62
N GLY A 343 2.72 20.11 18.26
CA GLY A 343 1.59 19.67 19.09
C GLY A 343 1.58 18.15 19.31
N SER A 344 1.90 17.37 18.28
CA SER A 344 2.02 15.91 18.38
C SER A 344 3.17 15.49 19.28
N PHE A 345 4.31 16.20 19.29
CA PHE A 345 5.42 15.91 20.21
C PHE A 345 5.03 16.12 21.67
N MET A 346 4.22 17.12 21.96
CA MET A 346 3.73 17.38 23.33
C MET A 346 2.84 16.25 23.85
N ILE A 347 2.05 15.63 22.97
CA ILE A 347 1.17 14.50 23.31
C ILE A 347 1.97 13.21 23.46
N PHE A 348 2.78 12.85 22.45
CA PHE A 348 3.50 11.58 22.45
C PHE A 348 4.71 11.59 23.39
N ARG A 349 5.20 12.77 23.78
CA ARG A 349 6.36 12.98 24.68
C ARG A 349 7.64 12.29 24.22
N THR A 350 7.81 12.11 22.92
CA THR A 350 8.97 11.46 22.31
C THR A 350 9.19 11.96 20.89
N LEU A 351 10.42 11.83 20.40
CA LEU A 351 10.81 12.07 19.00
C LEU A 351 11.16 10.77 18.26
N ARG A 352 11.05 9.63 18.94
CA ARG A 352 11.25 8.28 18.39
C ARG A 352 9.96 7.81 17.71
N LEU A 353 10.05 7.49 16.41
CA LEU A 353 8.88 7.10 15.61
C LEU A 353 8.21 5.81 16.08
N ASP A 354 8.99 4.81 16.50
CA ASP A 354 8.43 3.53 16.96
C ASP A 354 7.56 3.74 18.22
N ASP A 355 8.03 4.55 19.16
CA ASP A 355 7.30 4.86 20.39
C ASP A 355 6.01 5.65 20.10
N MET A 356 6.03 6.56 19.12
CA MET A 356 4.82 7.27 18.67
C MET A 356 3.79 6.30 18.07
N VAL A 357 4.21 5.28 17.33
CA VAL A 357 3.31 4.26 16.76
C VAL A 357 2.75 3.36 17.86
N ARG A 358 3.57 2.96 18.84
CA ARG A 358 3.12 2.17 19.99
C ARG A 358 2.08 2.92 20.83
N TRP A 359 2.34 4.20 21.12
CA TRP A 359 1.41 5.05 21.85
C TRP A 359 0.04 5.10 21.16
N GLN A 360 0.02 5.24 19.84
CA GLN A 360 -1.23 5.25 19.06
C GLN A 360 -1.98 3.91 19.08
N GLY A 361 -1.27 2.80 19.22
CA GLY A 361 -1.86 1.47 19.31
C GLY A 361 -2.46 1.12 20.67
N GLU A 362 -1.98 1.76 21.74
CA GLU A 362 -2.49 1.59 23.11
C GLU A 362 -3.58 2.60 23.46
N ASN A 363 -3.59 3.75 22.78
CA ASN A 363 -4.52 4.85 23.00
C ASN A 363 -5.41 5.06 21.76
N ALA A 364 -5.26 6.21 21.09
CA ALA A 364 -5.97 6.55 19.86
C ALA A 364 -4.97 6.91 18.75
N TRP A 365 -5.38 6.73 17.50
CA TRP A 365 -4.60 7.18 16.35
C TRP A 365 -4.44 8.70 16.35
N GLY A 366 -3.28 9.18 15.88
CA GLY A 366 -2.93 10.60 15.92
C GLY A 366 -3.92 11.50 15.19
N ILE A 367 -4.64 11.00 14.18
CA ILE A 367 -5.68 11.77 13.48
C ILE A 367 -6.84 12.19 14.39
N PHE A 368 -7.17 11.41 15.42
CA PHE A 368 -8.24 11.75 16.36
C PHE A 368 -7.77 12.70 17.46
N VAL A 369 -6.50 12.60 17.85
CA VAL A 369 -5.93 13.44 18.91
C VAL A 369 -5.46 14.79 18.36
N GLN A 370 -5.02 14.81 17.11
CA GLN A 370 -4.46 15.97 16.42
C GLN A 370 -5.03 16.13 14.99
N PRO A 371 -6.36 16.30 14.83
CA PRO A 371 -6.99 16.39 13.52
C PRO A 371 -6.54 17.63 12.72
N PHE A 372 -6.34 18.77 13.39
CA PHE A 372 -5.87 19.99 12.74
C PHE A 372 -4.43 19.85 12.27
N ALA A 373 -3.54 19.27 13.08
CA ALA A 373 -2.17 18.99 12.66
C ALA A 373 -2.14 18.05 11.45
N PHE A 374 -3.01 17.02 11.41
CA PHE A 374 -3.10 16.13 10.26
C PHE A 374 -3.43 16.89 8.97
N ILE A 375 -4.46 17.75 8.99
CA ILE A 375 -4.87 18.52 7.80
C ILE A 375 -3.76 19.48 7.35
N LEU A 376 -3.15 20.22 8.30
CA LEU A 376 -2.09 21.16 8.00
C LEU A 376 -0.84 20.46 7.47
N PHE A 377 -0.44 19.35 8.10
CA PHE A 377 0.70 18.54 7.67
C PHE A 377 0.44 17.91 6.31
N PHE A 378 -0.77 17.36 6.07
CA PHE A 378 -1.16 16.81 4.77
C PHE A 378 -1.08 17.86 3.67
N ALA A 379 -1.67 19.04 3.88
CA ALA A 379 -1.63 20.12 2.91
C ALA A 379 -0.19 20.56 2.60
N ALA A 380 0.64 20.71 3.64
CA ALA A 380 2.04 21.10 3.46
C ALA A 380 2.88 19.99 2.81
N ALA A 381 2.65 18.73 3.14
CA ALA A 381 3.36 17.59 2.58
C ALA A 381 3.02 17.40 1.10
N THR A 382 1.74 17.56 0.72
CA THR A 382 1.36 17.53 -0.70
C THR A 382 1.96 18.69 -1.48
N ALA A 383 2.06 19.89 -0.89
CA ALA A 383 2.76 21.02 -1.51
C ALA A 383 4.27 20.76 -1.69
N GLU A 384 4.89 20.03 -0.76
CA GLU A 384 6.32 19.67 -0.83
C GLU A 384 6.64 18.69 -1.97
N THR A 385 5.71 17.78 -2.32
CA THR A 385 5.92 16.81 -3.42
C THR A 385 6.02 17.42 -4.82
N LYS A 386 5.80 18.75 -4.96
CA LYS A 386 5.84 19.51 -6.21
C LYS A 386 4.93 18.96 -7.33
N ARG A 387 3.90 18.20 -6.98
CA ARG A 387 2.93 17.67 -7.93
C ARG A 387 1.69 18.56 -8.02
N ILE A 388 1.03 18.51 -9.18
CA ILE A 388 -0.27 19.15 -9.41
C ILE A 388 -1.20 18.80 -8.22
N PRO A 389 -1.80 19.79 -7.55
CA PRO A 389 -2.02 21.18 -7.98
C PRO A 389 -0.91 22.20 -7.60
N PHE A 390 0.19 21.74 -7.01
CA PHE A 390 1.31 22.54 -6.49
C PHE A 390 2.61 22.39 -7.31
N ASP A 391 2.47 22.16 -8.62
CA ASP A 391 3.53 21.94 -9.61
C ASP A 391 4.20 23.23 -10.12
N LEU A 392 4.25 24.27 -9.31
CA LEU A 392 4.88 25.55 -9.66
C LEU A 392 6.36 25.46 -10.09
N PRO A 393 7.14 24.46 -9.64
CA PRO A 393 8.51 24.26 -10.11
C PRO A 393 8.61 23.72 -11.54
N GLU A 394 7.57 23.06 -12.05
CA GLU A 394 7.52 22.42 -13.38
C GLU A 394 6.67 23.22 -14.39
N GLY A 395 5.91 24.19 -13.89
CA GLY A 395 4.76 24.77 -14.55
C GLY A 395 4.96 25.43 -15.90
N GLU A 396 4.79 24.67 -16.99
CA GLU A 396 4.96 25.08 -18.40
C GLU A 396 4.29 26.41 -18.75
N SER A 397 3.10 26.69 -18.21
CA SER A 397 2.32 27.90 -18.53
C SER A 397 2.88 29.20 -17.94
N GLU A 398 3.77 29.13 -16.94
CA GLU A 398 4.33 30.32 -16.30
C GLU A 398 5.81 30.50 -16.63
N ILE A 399 6.65 29.49 -16.33
CA ILE A 399 8.09 29.46 -16.59
C ILE A 399 8.50 27.99 -16.80
N VAL A 400 9.44 27.73 -17.71
CA VAL A 400 10.00 26.37 -17.90
C VAL A 400 10.76 25.94 -16.63
N GLY A 401 10.55 24.71 -16.15
CA GLY A 401 11.00 24.25 -14.83
C GLY A 401 12.52 24.11 -14.61
N TYR A 402 12.92 23.66 -13.42
CA TYR A 402 14.34 23.62 -13.03
C TYR A 402 15.16 22.47 -13.65
N PHE A 403 14.51 21.45 -14.23
CA PHE A 403 15.18 20.29 -14.84
C PHE A 403 15.06 20.27 -16.38
N THR A 404 14.81 21.41 -17.01
CA THR A 404 14.53 21.49 -18.46
C THR A 404 15.71 21.10 -19.35
N GLU A 405 16.92 21.36 -18.89
CA GLU A 405 18.16 21.00 -19.60
C GLU A 405 18.62 19.56 -19.32
N TYR A 406 17.86 18.80 -18.54
CA TYR A 406 18.19 17.44 -18.18
C TYR A 406 17.58 16.43 -19.15
N SER A 407 18.38 15.45 -19.57
CA SER A 407 17.94 14.33 -20.42
C SER A 407 18.26 12.97 -19.79
N GLY A 408 17.75 11.92 -20.43
CA GLY A 408 18.01 10.52 -20.09
C GLY A 408 17.78 10.20 -18.62
N MET A 409 18.75 9.52 -18.02
CA MET A 409 18.67 9.04 -16.64
C MET A 409 18.64 10.18 -15.63
N LYS A 410 19.33 11.30 -15.86
CA LYS A 410 19.35 12.43 -14.92
C LYS A 410 17.96 13.08 -14.80
N PHE A 411 17.26 13.26 -15.93
CA PHE A 411 15.84 13.66 -15.90
C PHE A 411 14.98 12.61 -15.19
N GLY A 412 15.21 11.33 -15.51
CA GLY A 412 14.52 10.22 -14.87
C GLY A 412 14.64 10.24 -13.35
N MET A 413 15.80 10.61 -12.80
CA MET A 413 16.03 10.71 -11.35
C MET A 413 15.19 11.82 -10.70
N PHE A 414 15.09 13.01 -11.29
CA PHE A 414 14.20 14.07 -10.77
C PHE A 414 12.74 13.63 -10.80
N PHE A 415 12.29 13.16 -11.96
CA PHE A 415 10.90 12.72 -12.12
C PHE A 415 10.53 11.60 -11.15
N PHE A 416 11.47 10.68 -10.91
CA PHE A 416 11.27 9.58 -9.99
C PHE A 416 11.38 10.00 -8.52
N ALA A 417 12.26 10.94 -8.18
CA ALA A 417 12.43 11.48 -6.83
C ALA A 417 11.11 12.06 -6.30
N GLU A 418 10.38 12.82 -7.10
CA GLU A 418 9.07 13.38 -6.74
C GLU A 418 8.04 12.29 -6.41
N TYR A 419 8.03 11.18 -7.15
CA TYR A 419 7.13 10.06 -6.84
C TYR A 419 7.56 9.30 -5.58
N VAL A 420 8.86 9.14 -5.35
CA VAL A 420 9.37 8.57 -4.10
C VAL A 420 9.03 9.49 -2.92
N GLU A 421 9.08 10.81 -3.11
CA GLU A 421 8.68 11.81 -2.12
C GLU A 421 7.19 11.72 -1.76
N VAL A 422 6.30 11.42 -2.72
CA VAL A 422 4.89 11.09 -2.44
C VAL A 422 4.78 9.84 -1.56
N VAL A 423 5.61 8.81 -1.80
CA VAL A 423 5.62 7.60 -0.97
C VAL A 423 6.16 7.89 0.43
N THR A 424 7.25 8.63 0.53
CA THR A 424 7.89 8.99 1.80
C THR A 424 6.99 9.89 2.65
N SER A 425 6.39 10.93 2.07
CA SER A 425 5.42 11.78 2.77
C SER A 425 4.19 11.00 3.22
N SER A 426 3.69 10.06 2.40
CA SER A 426 2.61 9.15 2.77
C SER A 426 3.00 8.22 3.93
N ALA A 427 4.24 7.72 3.95
CA ALA A 427 4.77 6.93 5.05
C ALA A 427 4.85 7.73 6.35
N LEU A 428 5.27 8.99 6.29
CA LEU A 428 5.27 9.89 7.46
C LEU A 428 3.84 10.15 7.96
N LEU A 429 2.90 10.48 7.08
CA LEU A 429 1.48 10.65 7.43
C LEU A 429 0.91 9.42 8.15
N VAL A 430 1.22 8.22 7.63
CA VAL A 430 0.76 6.96 8.21
C VAL A 430 1.34 6.73 9.60
N THR A 431 2.65 6.93 9.76
CA THR A 431 3.35 6.74 11.04
C THR A 431 2.88 7.75 12.10
N LEU A 432 2.72 9.02 11.72
CA LEU A 432 2.44 10.11 12.67
C LEU A 432 0.97 10.19 13.06
N PHE A 433 0.04 9.86 12.14
CA PHE A 433 -1.39 10.11 12.35
C PHE A 433 -2.29 8.88 12.20
N LEU A 434 -1.89 7.87 11.42
CA LEU A 434 -2.73 6.69 11.13
C LEU A 434 -2.24 5.43 11.83
N GLY A 435 -1.56 5.59 12.97
CA GLY A 435 -1.10 4.48 13.81
C GLY A 435 -0.05 3.58 13.18
N GLY A 436 0.70 4.04 12.17
CA GLY A 436 1.78 3.26 11.55
C GLY A 436 1.36 1.85 11.14
N TRP A 437 2.10 0.86 11.64
CA TRP A 437 1.83 -0.57 11.45
C TRP A 437 0.74 -1.15 12.37
N ASN A 438 0.28 -0.38 13.37
CA ASN A 438 -0.73 -0.83 14.31
C ASN A 438 -2.11 -0.96 13.63
N LEU A 439 -2.85 -2.01 13.99
CA LEU A 439 -4.28 -2.13 13.71
C LEU A 439 -5.03 -2.17 15.04
N PRO A 440 -6.24 -1.58 15.11
CA PRO A 440 -7.06 -1.65 16.31
C PRO A 440 -7.26 -3.10 16.75
N PHE A 441 -7.16 -3.36 18.07
CA PHE A 441 -7.34 -4.68 18.69
C PHE A 441 -6.33 -5.77 18.29
N LEU A 442 -5.38 -5.48 17.39
CA LEU A 442 -4.32 -6.41 17.02
C LEU A 442 -3.10 -6.17 17.90
N HIS A 443 -2.79 -7.14 18.75
CA HIS A 443 -1.65 -7.13 19.66
C HIS A 443 -0.72 -8.31 19.34
N ARG A 444 0.45 -8.35 19.99
CA ARG A 444 1.49 -9.36 19.74
C ARG A 444 1.02 -10.80 19.95
N ASP A 445 0.10 -11.00 20.89
CA ASP A 445 -0.45 -12.31 21.23
C ASP A 445 -1.67 -12.70 20.35
N GLY A 446 -2.17 -11.78 19.54
CA GLY A 446 -3.26 -12.01 18.58
C GLY A 446 -4.30 -10.90 18.57
N LEU A 447 -5.53 -11.24 18.18
CA LEU A 447 -6.64 -10.31 18.14
C LEU A 447 -7.39 -10.35 19.47
N THR A 448 -7.42 -9.23 20.18
CA THR A 448 -8.16 -9.10 21.44
C THR A 448 -9.05 -7.87 21.40
N ILE A 449 -10.36 -8.10 21.38
CA ILE A 449 -11.36 -7.03 21.45
C ILE A 449 -11.78 -6.94 22.91
N ALA A 450 -11.43 -5.82 23.55
CA ALA A 450 -11.83 -5.48 24.91
C ALA A 450 -12.44 -4.07 24.91
N ILE A 451 -13.49 -3.87 25.71
CA ILE A 451 -14.10 -2.56 25.95
C ILE A 451 -14.21 -2.42 27.47
N GLY A 452 -13.50 -1.46 28.04
CA GLY A 452 -13.28 -1.40 29.49
C GLY A 452 -12.63 -2.69 30.01
N ASP A 453 -13.20 -3.26 31.07
CA ASP A 453 -12.70 -4.50 31.69
C ASP A 453 -13.24 -5.79 31.05
N ALA A 454 -14.19 -5.68 30.10
CA ALA A 454 -14.80 -6.84 29.47
C ALA A 454 -14.04 -7.24 28.18
N THR A 455 -13.48 -8.44 28.16
CA THR A 455 -12.91 -9.05 26.95
C THR A 455 -14.01 -9.76 26.14
N LEU A 456 -14.37 -9.21 24.98
CA LEU A 456 -15.42 -9.77 24.11
C LEU A 456 -14.91 -10.94 23.26
N LEU A 457 -13.70 -10.83 22.73
CA LEU A 457 -13.11 -11.85 21.86
C LEU A 457 -11.59 -11.89 22.08
N ARG A 458 -11.04 -13.09 22.29
CA ARG A 458 -9.60 -13.34 22.26
C ARG A 458 -9.30 -14.45 21.27
N TYR A 459 -8.63 -14.10 20.18
CA TYR A 459 -8.16 -15.04 19.18
C TYR A 459 -6.63 -15.03 19.15
N PRO A 460 -5.97 -16.03 19.76
CA PRO A 460 -4.52 -16.09 19.79
C PRO A 460 -3.95 -16.33 18.38
N MET A 461 -2.90 -15.60 18.02
CA MET A 461 -2.25 -15.73 16.71
C MET A 461 -0.74 -15.90 16.88
N THR A 462 -0.11 -16.58 15.93
CA THR A 462 1.35 -16.69 15.92
C THR A 462 1.99 -15.31 15.71
N HIS A 463 3.13 -15.09 16.35
CA HIS A 463 3.80 -13.79 16.30
C HIS A 463 4.18 -13.36 14.87
N ILE A 464 4.60 -14.30 14.02
CA ILE A 464 4.91 -14.00 12.62
C ILE A 464 3.66 -13.56 11.85
N SER A 465 2.50 -14.20 12.08
CA SER A 465 1.25 -13.82 11.41
C SER A 465 0.85 -12.39 11.78
N VAL A 466 0.93 -12.05 13.07
CA VAL A 466 0.65 -10.70 13.56
C VAL A 466 1.62 -9.69 12.92
N THR A 467 2.92 -9.98 12.92
CA THR A 467 3.94 -9.10 12.34
C THR A 467 3.71 -8.89 10.84
N LEU A 468 3.40 -9.95 10.09
CA LEU A 468 3.11 -9.86 8.66
C LEU A 468 1.84 -9.04 8.36
N ILE A 469 0.80 -9.19 9.18
CA ILE A 469 -0.42 -8.39 9.08
C ILE A 469 -0.11 -6.91 9.36
N GLN A 470 0.69 -6.61 10.38
CA GLN A 470 1.13 -5.24 10.69
C GLN A 470 1.95 -4.62 9.56
N ILE A 471 2.88 -5.39 8.98
CA ILE A 471 3.67 -4.96 7.81
C ILE A 471 2.75 -4.68 6.61
N ALA A 472 1.82 -5.59 6.33
CA ALA A 472 0.84 -5.40 5.26
C ALA A 472 -0.08 -4.20 5.53
N ALA A 473 -0.48 -3.96 6.78
CA ALA A 473 -1.29 -2.83 7.18
C ALA A 473 -0.53 -1.51 6.99
N PHE A 474 0.74 -1.44 7.39
CA PHE A 474 1.58 -0.28 7.14
C PHE A 474 1.65 0.05 5.65
N PHE A 475 2.12 -0.89 4.83
CA PHE A 475 2.26 -0.66 3.39
C PHE A 475 0.91 -0.40 2.70
N GLY A 476 -0.17 -1.06 3.13
CA GLY A 476 -1.52 -0.83 2.63
C GLY A 476 -2.03 0.59 2.93
N LYS A 477 -1.79 1.09 4.15
CA LYS A 477 -2.11 2.48 4.52
C LYS A 477 -1.26 3.48 3.75
N VAL A 478 0.03 3.18 3.51
CA VAL A 478 0.90 4.03 2.68
C VAL A 478 0.37 4.11 1.25
N LEU A 479 0.01 2.98 0.65
CA LEU A 479 -0.61 2.93 -0.67
C LEU A 479 -1.93 3.71 -0.73
N LEU A 480 -2.76 3.60 0.31
CA LEU A 480 -3.99 4.38 0.44
C LEU A 480 -3.69 5.88 0.47
N MET A 481 -2.71 6.31 1.28
CA MET A 481 -2.32 7.72 1.35
C MET A 481 -1.71 8.22 0.05
N CYS A 482 -0.91 7.42 -0.64
CA CYS A 482 -0.43 7.76 -1.99
C CYS A 482 -1.59 7.94 -2.97
N LEU A 483 -2.62 7.08 -2.91
CA LEU A 483 -3.82 7.20 -3.74
C LEU A 483 -4.61 8.47 -3.39
N VAL A 484 -4.75 8.79 -2.10
CA VAL A 484 -5.41 10.03 -1.63
C VAL A 484 -4.65 11.26 -2.12
N GLN A 485 -3.32 11.28 -2.04
CA GLN A 485 -2.52 12.38 -2.63
C GLN A 485 -2.67 12.44 -4.15
N ALA A 486 -2.72 11.29 -4.83
CA ALA A 486 -2.96 11.23 -6.27
C ALA A 486 -4.37 11.72 -6.66
N THR A 487 -5.40 11.54 -5.83
CA THR A 487 -6.73 12.06 -6.14
C THR A 487 -6.82 13.57 -6.00
N VAL A 488 -6.06 14.18 -5.08
CA VAL A 488 -5.99 15.66 -4.92
C VAL A 488 -5.61 16.35 -6.23
N ARG A 489 -4.73 15.73 -7.02
CA ARG A 489 -4.33 16.20 -8.36
C ARG A 489 -5.49 16.40 -9.32
N TRP A 490 -6.52 15.55 -9.25
CA TRP A 490 -7.65 15.58 -10.19
C TRP A 490 -8.89 16.27 -9.62
N THR A 491 -8.91 16.59 -8.33
CA THR A 491 -10.05 17.23 -7.67
C THR A 491 -9.87 18.74 -7.51
N LEU A 492 -8.63 19.20 -7.31
CA LEU A 492 -8.35 20.62 -7.10
C LEU A 492 -7.84 21.31 -8.37
N PRO A 493 -8.24 22.57 -8.62
CA PRO A 493 -7.62 23.38 -9.65
C PRO A 493 -6.16 23.69 -9.29
N ARG A 494 -5.36 23.92 -10.33
CA ARG A 494 -3.96 24.31 -10.19
C ARG A 494 -3.82 25.67 -9.51
N PHE A 495 -2.90 25.79 -8.55
CA PHE A 495 -2.62 27.05 -7.86
C PHE A 495 -1.56 27.86 -8.60
N ARG A 496 -1.68 29.19 -8.54
CA ARG A 496 -0.62 30.12 -8.95
C ARG A 496 0.40 30.32 -7.83
N TYR A 497 1.64 30.69 -8.19
CA TYR A 497 2.74 30.92 -7.25
C TYR A 497 2.36 31.84 -6.07
N ASP A 498 1.76 33.00 -6.37
CA ASP A 498 1.36 33.98 -5.35
C ASP A 498 0.30 33.43 -4.39
N GLN A 499 -0.60 32.56 -4.87
CA GLN A 499 -1.64 31.95 -4.04
C GLN A 499 -1.05 30.90 -3.11
N LEU A 500 -0.11 30.09 -3.63
CA LEU A 500 0.56 29.08 -2.83
C LEU A 500 1.42 29.70 -1.74
N MET A 501 2.16 30.78 -2.04
CA MET A 501 2.94 31.49 -1.01
C MET A 501 2.05 32.12 0.06
N LYS A 502 0.89 32.68 -0.33
CA LYS A 502 -0.10 33.19 0.63
C LYS A 502 -0.69 32.08 1.51
N LEU A 503 -0.97 30.91 0.94
CA LEU A 503 -1.48 29.76 1.70
C LEU A 503 -0.48 29.33 2.79
N GLY A 504 0.79 29.13 2.43
CA GLY A 504 1.83 28.75 3.41
C GLY A 504 2.01 29.78 4.51
N TRP A 505 2.33 31.03 4.13
CA TRP A 505 2.74 32.06 5.09
C TRP A 505 1.60 32.73 5.85
N ARG A 506 0.42 32.92 5.25
CA ARG A 506 -0.69 33.66 5.88
C ARG A 506 -1.76 32.74 6.47
N VAL A 507 -1.78 31.46 6.12
CA VAL A 507 -2.81 30.52 6.59
C VAL A 507 -2.18 29.37 7.36
N LEU A 508 -1.35 28.54 6.73
CA LEU A 508 -0.86 27.31 7.37
C LEU A 508 0.07 27.59 8.55
N LEU A 509 1.00 28.54 8.42
CA LEU A 509 1.95 28.88 9.49
C LEU A 509 1.26 29.47 10.73
N PRO A 510 0.38 30.48 10.63
CA PRO A 510 -0.36 30.96 11.81
C PRO A 510 -1.25 29.88 12.45
N LEU A 511 -1.89 29.03 11.63
CA LEU A 511 -2.73 27.94 12.14
C LEU A 511 -1.92 26.85 12.83
N SER A 512 -0.69 26.55 12.38
CA SER A 512 0.17 25.59 13.07
C SER A 512 0.60 26.10 14.44
N LEU A 513 0.94 27.39 14.56
CA LEU A 513 1.23 28.03 15.84
C LEU A 513 0.01 28.01 16.78
N ALA A 514 -1.18 28.33 16.25
CA ALA A 514 -2.41 28.25 17.02
C ALA A 514 -2.67 26.81 17.52
N ASN A 515 -2.43 25.79 16.68
CA ASN A 515 -2.57 24.40 17.05
C ASN A 515 -1.66 24.01 18.23
N ILE A 516 -0.41 24.51 18.25
CA ILE A 516 0.52 24.28 19.37
C ILE A 516 -0.05 24.84 20.68
N VAL A 517 -0.52 26.09 20.68
CA VAL A 517 -1.07 26.75 21.87
C VAL A 517 -2.31 26.02 22.37
N VAL A 518 -3.24 25.69 21.48
CA VAL A 518 -4.46 24.94 21.81
C VAL A 518 -4.11 23.57 22.40
N THR A 519 -3.14 22.88 21.82
CA THR A 519 -2.67 21.58 22.32
C THR A 519 -2.08 21.70 23.73
N GLY A 520 -1.25 22.73 23.97
CA GLY A 520 -0.68 22.99 25.29
C GLY A 520 -1.74 23.26 26.35
N ILE A 521 -2.74 24.08 26.04
CA ILE A 521 -3.87 24.35 26.94
C ILE A 521 -4.67 23.07 27.21
N ALA A 522 -4.97 22.27 26.17
CA ALA A 522 -5.70 21.02 26.32
C ALA A 522 -4.96 20.03 27.23
N LEU A 523 -3.64 19.89 27.07
CA LEU A 523 -2.82 19.02 27.93
C LEU A 523 -2.82 19.49 29.40
N LEU A 524 -2.76 20.79 29.66
CA LEU A 524 -2.85 21.33 31.03
C LEU A 524 -4.22 21.08 31.67
N LEU A 525 -5.29 21.11 30.88
CA LEU A 525 -6.64 20.78 31.37
C LEU A 525 -6.76 19.29 31.67
N VAL A 526 -6.19 18.41 30.85
CA VAL A 526 -6.15 16.96 31.07
C VAL A 526 -5.33 16.60 32.31
N ASP A 527 -4.19 17.25 32.52
CA ASP A 527 -3.33 17.02 33.68
C ASP A 527 -4.02 17.37 35.01
N ARG A 528 -4.94 18.34 34.97
CA ARG A 528 -5.75 18.76 36.13
C ARG A 528 -7.11 18.06 36.22
N ALA A 529 -7.40 17.14 35.30
CA ALA A 529 -8.71 16.51 35.22
C ALA A 529 -8.91 15.47 36.34
N VAL A 530 -10.16 15.31 36.78
CA VAL A 530 -10.55 14.27 37.75
C VAL A 530 -10.54 12.90 37.07
N SER A 531 -10.36 11.81 37.83
CA SER A 531 -10.31 10.43 37.32
C SER A 531 -11.45 10.08 36.36
N THR A 532 -12.67 10.58 36.61
CA THR A 532 -13.84 10.37 35.75
C THR A 532 -13.64 10.91 34.34
N THR A 533 -12.94 12.03 34.18
CA THR A 533 -12.61 12.60 32.87
C THR A 533 -11.55 11.75 32.14
N LEU A 534 -10.57 11.22 32.87
CA LEU A 534 -9.55 10.34 32.30
C LEU A 534 -10.15 9.01 31.83
N ASP A 535 -11.08 8.45 32.60
CA ASP A 535 -11.83 7.24 32.20
C ASP A 535 -12.69 7.51 30.96
N ALA A 536 -13.36 8.66 30.91
CA ALA A 536 -14.13 9.07 29.72
C ALA A 536 -13.24 9.23 28.48
N LEU A 537 -12.04 9.81 28.61
CA LEU A 537 -11.08 9.93 27.51
C LEU A 537 -10.57 8.56 27.05
N ARG A 538 -10.32 7.64 27.97
CA ARG A 538 -9.93 6.26 27.65
C ARG A 538 -11.04 5.53 26.89
N ILE A 539 -12.28 5.64 27.34
CA ILE A 539 -13.43 5.06 26.63
C ILE A 539 -13.57 5.69 25.25
N ALA A 540 -13.40 7.01 25.12
CA ALA A 540 -13.44 7.68 23.82
C ALA A 540 -12.34 7.17 22.88
N ALA A 541 -11.14 6.91 23.39
CA ALA A 541 -10.05 6.29 22.64
C ALA A 541 -10.42 4.87 22.17
N GLU A 542 -10.93 4.02 23.07
CA GLU A 542 -11.38 2.66 22.74
C GLU A 542 -12.52 2.66 21.70
N VAL A 543 -13.48 3.58 21.82
CA VAL A 543 -14.55 3.78 20.82
C VAL A 543 -13.97 4.22 19.49
N SER A 544 -12.99 5.13 19.48
CA SER A 544 -12.34 5.55 18.22
C SER A 544 -11.64 4.37 17.52
N GLN A 545 -10.96 3.50 18.26
CA GLN A 545 -10.34 2.28 17.76
C GLN A 545 -11.40 1.31 17.21
N ALA A 546 -12.54 1.17 17.89
CA ALA A 546 -13.68 0.37 17.43
C ALA A 546 -14.25 0.88 16.10
N LEU A 547 -14.43 2.20 15.98
CA LEU A 547 -14.92 2.85 14.76
C LEU A 547 -13.94 2.67 13.61
N VAL A 548 -12.63 2.78 13.86
CA VAL A 548 -11.60 2.51 12.85
C VAL A 548 -11.64 1.05 12.40
N ALA A 549 -11.71 0.10 13.34
CA ALA A 549 -11.78 -1.32 13.01
C ALA A 549 -13.00 -1.64 12.13
N LEU A 550 -14.16 -1.10 12.51
CA LEU A 550 -15.41 -1.25 11.76
C LEU A 550 -15.31 -0.59 10.39
N GLY A 551 -14.77 0.63 10.32
CA GLY A 551 -14.56 1.37 9.08
C GLY A 551 -13.65 0.63 8.09
N ILE A 552 -12.54 0.05 8.58
CA ILE A 552 -11.64 -0.80 7.78
C ILE A 552 -12.41 -2.04 7.28
N GLY A 553 -13.14 -2.73 8.16
CA GLY A 553 -13.93 -3.91 7.79
C GLY A 553 -14.98 -3.62 6.73
N VAL A 554 -15.79 -2.57 6.93
CA VAL A 554 -16.80 -2.11 5.97
C VAL A 554 -16.14 -1.67 4.66
N GLY A 555 -15.02 -0.96 4.72
CA GLY A 555 -14.26 -0.51 3.55
C GLY A 555 -13.75 -1.67 2.70
N ILE A 556 -13.22 -2.73 3.32
CA ILE A 556 -12.77 -3.93 2.61
C ILE A 556 -13.95 -4.62 1.91
N VAL A 557 -15.08 -4.80 2.61
CA VAL A 557 -16.28 -5.41 2.03
C VAL A 557 -16.80 -4.56 0.87
N ALA A 558 -16.91 -3.24 1.04
CA ALA A 558 -17.35 -2.31 0.01
C ALA A 558 -16.42 -2.34 -1.21
N LEU A 559 -15.10 -2.39 -1.01
CA LEU A 559 -14.12 -2.51 -2.08
C LEU A 559 -14.31 -3.81 -2.88
N VAL A 560 -14.47 -4.94 -2.21
CA VAL A 560 -14.69 -6.24 -2.87
C VAL A 560 -16.01 -6.22 -3.66
N LEU A 561 -17.09 -5.72 -3.06
CA LEU A 561 -18.38 -5.59 -3.74
C LEU A 561 -18.33 -4.64 -4.94
N TRP A 562 -17.56 -3.55 -4.83
CA TRP A 562 -17.34 -2.61 -5.92
C TRP A 562 -16.56 -3.26 -7.07
N LEU A 563 -15.50 -4.01 -6.78
CA LEU A 563 -14.72 -4.76 -7.79
C LEU A 563 -15.57 -5.81 -8.52
N LEU A 564 -16.48 -6.47 -7.81
CA LEU A 564 -17.40 -7.47 -8.35
C LEU A 564 -18.62 -6.85 -9.06
N ARG A 565 -18.79 -5.52 -9.04
CA ARG A 565 -19.92 -4.88 -9.70
C ARG A 565 -19.83 -5.16 -11.22
N PRO A 566 -20.93 -5.63 -11.84
CA PRO A 566 -20.97 -5.77 -13.30
C PRO A 566 -20.94 -4.37 -13.92
N ILE A 567 -19.85 -4.06 -14.64
CA ILE A 567 -19.72 -2.82 -15.41
C ILE A 567 -20.45 -3.05 -16.73
N LYS A 568 -21.57 -2.34 -16.95
CA LYS A 568 -22.16 -2.22 -18.28
C LYS A 568 -21.26 -1.27 -19.07
N ARG A 569 -20.49 -1.82 -20.02
CA ARG A 569 -19.76 -1.00 -20.99
C ARG A 569 -20.72 -0.73 -22.12
N GLU A 570 -21.36 0.43 -22.09
CA GLU A 570 -22.02 0.95 -23.28
C GLU A 570 -20.90 1.43 -24.22
N PRO A 571 -20.86 0.99 -25.49
CA PRO A 571 -19.97 1.57 -26.47
C PRO A 571 -20.45 3.00 -26.71
N ALA A 572 -19.89 3.96 -25.97
CA ALA A 572 -20.14 5.36 -26.20
C ALA A 572 -19.29 5.81 -27.40
N ILE A 573 -19.94 6.36 -28.42
CA ILE A 573 -19.29 7.15 -29.45
C ILE A 573 -18.85 8.44 -28.74
N LEU A 574 -17.55 8.58 -28.44
CA LEU A 574 -17.09 9.50 -27.39
C LEU A 574 -16.61 10.87 -27.86
N SER A 575 -16.53 11.13 -29.16
CA SER A 575 -16.32 12.51 -29.63
C SER A 575 -17.64 13.10 -30.11
N THR A 576 -17.91 14.34 -29.73
CA THR A 576 -19.02 15.15 -30.29
C THR A 576 -18.97 15.16 -31.81
N SER A 577 -17.78 15.12 -32.40
CA SER A 577 -17.58 14.97 -33.85
C SER A 577 -17.99 13.61 -34.41
N ALA A 578 -17.88 12.52 -33.65
CA ALA A 578 -18.32 11.20 -34.05
C ALA A 578 -19.83 11.02 -33.85
N GLU A 579 -20.44 11.62 -32.82
CA GLU A 579 -21.90 11.71 -32.67
C GLU A 579 -22.51 12.52 -33.82
N ILE A 580 -21.97 13.71 -34.13
CA ILE A 580 -22.43 14.54 -35.25
C ILE A 580 -22.24 13.82 -36.59
N ALA A 581 -21.16 13.06 -36.76
CA ALA A 581 -20.94 12.27 -37.97
C ALA A 581 -21.93 11.10 -38.08
N ASP A 582 -22.27 10.41 -36.99
CA ASP A 582 -23.26 9.33 -36.97
C ASP A 582 -24.67 9.88 -37.25
N GLU A 583 -25.04 11.00 -36.64
CA GLU A 583 -26.30 11.72 -36.89
C GLU A 583 -26.44 12.22 -38.34
N GLN A 584 -25.32 12.52 -39.00
CA GLN A 584 -25.27 12.98 -40.39
C GLN A 584 -25.08 11.84 -41.41
N GLY A 585 -25.18 10.57 -41.00
CA GLY A 585 -25.07 9.41 -41.89
C GLY A 585 -23.64 9.12 -42.37
N GLY A 586 -22.64 9.50 -41.58
CA GLY A 586 -21.22 9.55 -41.93
C GLY A 586 -20.61 8.21 -42.33
N THR A 587 -19.93 8.25 -43.49
CA THR A 587 -19.17 7.15 -44.08
C THR A 587 -17.78 7.01 -43.43
N ARG A 588 -17.63 6.19 -42.39
CA ARG A 588 -16.37 5.47 -42.12
C ARG A 588 -16.60 4.27 -41.20
N THR A 589 -16.46 3.09 -41.79
CA THR A 589 -16.49 1.78 -41.14
C THR A 589 -15.24 1.56 -40.29
N SER A 590 -15.33 1.83 -38.99
CA SER A 590 -15.00 0.88 -37.91
C SER A 590 -14.98 1.64 -36.59
N PRO A 591 -15.52 1.06 -35.50
CA PRO A 591 -15.29 1.61 -34.18
C PRO A 591 -13.78 1.57 -33.93
N MET A 592 -13.14 2.73 -33.75
CA MET A 592 -11.82 2.76 -33.14
C MET A 592 -11.99 2.21 -31.72
N GLN A 593 -11.67 0.93 -31.53
CA GLN A 593 -11.53 0.35 -30.20
C GLN A 593 -10.31 0.99 -29.53
N ALA A 594 -10.55 1.94 -28.62
CA ALA A 594 -9.53 2.44 -27.69
C ALA A 594 -9.18 1.41 -26.61
#